data_AF-A0A9D9U738-F1
#
_entry.id   AF-A0A9D9U738-F1
#
_cell.length_a   1.000
_cell.length_b   1.000
_cell.length_c   1.000
_cell.angle_alpha   90.00
_cell.angle_beta   90.00
_cell.angle_gamma   90.00
#
_symmetry.space_group_name_H-M   'P 1'
#
loop_
_entity.id
_entity.type
_entity.pdbx_description
1 polymer ?
#
loop_
_entity_poly.entity_id
_entity_poly.type
_entity_poly.pdbx_seq_one_letter_code
_entity_poly.pdbx_strand_id
1 'polypeptide(L)' 'MDEKRNGEAGAVPMRTDRFFAVNSAWYFATREGASIGPFGDKSEAQKGLDDFLDFIQLAEPKVLSTFYASLHTA' A
#
# COMPACT_ATOMS: atom_id res chain seq x y z
N MET A 1 -5.21 -19.72 6.58
CA MET A 1 -6.36 -19.84 7.50
C MET A 1 -6.90 -18.43 7.71
N ASP A 2 -8.17 -18.22 7.37
CA ASP A 2 -8.84 -16.93 7.55
C ASP A 2 -9.28 -16.80 9.00
N GLU A 3 -8.45 -16.17 9.82
CA GLU A 3 -8.72 -15.94 11.24
C GLU A 3 -9.12 -14.49 11.52
N LYS A 4 -10.03 -14.30 12.47
CA LYS A 4 -10.41 -12.98 12.97
C LYS A 4 -9.21 -12.32 13.64
N ARG A 5 -8.97 -11.04 13.38
CA ARG A 5 -7.99 -10.27 14.18
C ARG A 5 -8.57 -10.01 15.56
N ASN A 6 -7.69 -9.72 16.52
CA ASN A 6 -8.12 -9.36 17.87
C ASN A 6 -9.11 -8.18 17.83
N GLY A 7 -10.28 -8.35 18.44
CA GLY A 7 -11.36 -7.35 18.46
C GLY A 7 -12.34 -7.39 17.28
N GLU A 8 -12.15 -8.25 16.27
CA GLU A 8 -13.12 -8.43 15.18
C GLU A 8 -14.29 -9.35 15.61
N ALA A 9 -15.53 -8.92 15.34
CA ALA A 9 -16.74 -9.72 15.50
C ALA A 9 -17.37 -10.05 14.13
N GLY A 10 -18.22 -11.07 14.07
CA GLY A 10 -18.90 -11.47 12.83
C GLY A 10 -18.05 -12.37 11.91
N ALA A 11 -18.35 -12.29 10.60
CA ALA A 11 -17.67 -13.06 9.56
C ALA A 11 -16.27 -12.49 9.27
N VAL A 12 -15.32 -13.35 8.91
CA VAL A 12 -13.97 -12.91 8.54
C VAL A 12 -14.05 -12.18 7.19
N PRO A 13 -13.62 -10.91 7.11
CA PRO A 13 -13.63 -10.18 5.84
C PRO A 13 -12.65 -10.80 4.84
N MET A 14 -12.93 -10.70 3.55
CA MET A 14 -11.97 -11.04 2.50
C MET A 14 -10.73 -10.16 2.66
N ARG A 15 -9.55 -10.78 2.66
CA ARG A 15 -8.26 -10.09 2.78
C ARG A 15 -7.43 -10.41 1.56
N THR A 16 -6.91 -9.38 0.93
CA THR A 16 -5.95 -9.51 -0.18
C THR A 16 -4.54 -9.23 0.33
N ASP A 17 -3.54 -9.82 -0.33
CA ASP A 17 -2.15 -9.40 -0.15
C ASP A 17 -2.06 -7.92 -0.55
N ARG A 18 -1.22 -7.15 0.14
CA ARG A 18 -0.96 -5.76 -0.24
C ARG A 18 -0.11 -5.69 -1.49
N PHE A 19 0.65 -6.73 -1.81
CA PHE A 19 1.32 -6.88 -3.10
C PHE A 19 0.45 -7.66 -4.06
N PHE A 20 0.19 -7.10 -5.24
CA PHE A 20 -0.65 -7.73 -6.25
C PHE A 20 -0.16 -7.41 -7.65
N ALA A 21 -0.56 -8.24 -8.62
CA ALA A 21 -0.20 -8.05 -10.02
C ALA A 21 -1.44 -7.82 -10.90
N VAL A 22 -1.35 -6.87 -11.82
CA VAL A 22 -2.37 -6.56 -12.84
C VAL A 22 -1.66 -6.46 -14.17
N ASN A 23 -2.12 -7.20 -15.20
CA ASN A 23 -1.53 -7.18 -16.55
C ASN A 23 0.00 -7.36 -16.57
N SER A 24 0.51 -8.32 -15.78
CA SER A 24 1.95 -8.62 -15.62
C SER A 24 2.80 -7.51 -14.96
N ALA A 25 2.18 -6.45 -14.45
CA ALA A 25 2.83 -5.43 -13.64
C ALA A 25 2.50 -5.62 -12.16
N TRP A 26 3.47 -5.35 -11.29
CA TRP A 26 3.33 -5.47 -9.84
C TRP A 26 3.05 -4.12 -9.18
N TYR A 27 2.27 -4.16 -8.10
CA TYR A 27 1.85 -3.00 -7.32
C TYR A 27 1.85 -3.35 -5.83
N PHE A 28 1.86 -2.31 -4.98
CA PHE A 28 1.46 -2.46 -3.59
C PHE A 28 0.36 -1.47 -3.19
N ALA A 29 -0.57 -1.91 -2.34
CA ALA A 29 -1.66 -1.09 -1.81
C ALA A 29 -1.25 -0.40 -0.50
N THR A 30 -1.55 0.89 -0.37
CA THR A 30 -1.42 1.66 0.88
C THR A 30 -2.71 1.65 1.69
N ARG A 31 -2.67 2.13 2.94
CA ARG A 31 -3.85 2.15 3.81
C ARG A 31 -4.86 3.23 3.40
N GLU A 32 -4.39 4.22 2.65
CA GLU A 32 -5.12 5.35 2.12
C GLU A 32 -5.88 5.00 0.83
N GLY A 33 -5.76 3.75 0.35
CA GLY A 33 -6.46 3.24 -0.84
C GLY A 33 -5.68 3.41 -2.14
N ALA A 34 -4.50 4.05 -2.10
CA ALA A 34 -3.64 4.19 -3.25
C ALA A 34 -2.93 2.87 -3.60
N SER A 35 -2.68 2.67 -4.89
CA SER A 35 -1.86 1.57 -5.41
C SER A 35 -0.61 2.15 -6.05
N ILE A 36 0.56 1.74 -5.56
CA ILE A 36 1.87 2.25 -6.01
C ILE A 36 2.51 1.24 -6.96
N GLY A 37 3.01 1.72 -8.09
CA GLY A 37 3.57 0.94 -9.20
C GLY A 37 3.33 1.68 -10.53
N PRO A 38 3.48 1.02 -11.69
CA PRO A 38 3.84 -0.40 -11.87
C PRO A 38 5.32 -0.71 -11.58
N PHE A 39 5.58 -1.91 -11.10
CA PHE A 39 6.90 -2.53 -10.98
C PHE A 39 7.01 -3.75 -11.90
N GLY A 40 8.22 -4.13 -12.29
CA GLY A 40 8.46 -5.27 -13.18
C GLY A 40 8.19 -6.61 -12.50
N ASP A 41 8.50 -6.72 -11.20
CA ASP A 41 8.24 -7.92 -10.41
C ASP A 41 7.91 -7.61 -8.94
N LYS A 42 7.59 -8.65 -8.16
CA LYS A 42 7.25 -8.52 -6.72
C LYS A 42 8.44 -8.01 -5.88
N SER A 43 9.67 -8.34 -6.25
CA SER A 43 10.89 -7.92 -5.55
C SER A 43 11.14 -6.43 -5.73
N GLU A 44 10.95 -5.92 -6.95
CA GLU A 44 10.99 -4.48 -7.24
C GLU A 44 9.90 -3.73 -6.48
N ALA A 45 8.68 -4.28 -6.42
CA ALA A 45 7.61 -3.67 -5.62
C ALA A 45 7.95 -3.61 -4.12
N GLN A 46 8.65 -4.62 -3.59
CA GLN A 46 9.12 -4.62 -2.20
C GLN A 46 10.18 -3.55 -1.95
N LYS A 47 11.15 -3.40 -2.86
CA LYS A 47 12.14 -2.31 -2.80
C LYS A 47 11.45 -0.94 -2.85
N GLY A 48 10.48 -0.77 -3.74
CA GLY A 48 9.69 0.45 -3.82
C GLY A 48 8.86 0.73 -2.57
N LEU A 49 8.43 -0.31 -1.84
CA LEU A 49 7.79 -0.14 -0.54
C LEU A 49 8.79 0.39 0.50
N ASP A 50 10.02 -0.12 0.53
CA ASP A 50 11.05 0.36 1.45
C ASP A 50 11.34 1.85 1.20
N ASP A 51 11.55 2.24 -0.07
CA ASP A 51 11.75 3.64 -0.47
C ASP A 51 10.55 4.53 -0.09
N PHE A 52 9.33 4.01 -0.26
CA PHE A 52 8.11 4.71 0.13
C PHE A 52 8.04 4.93 1.64
N LEU A 53 8.36 3.92 2.45
CA LEU A 53 8.36 4.03 3.91
C LEU A 53 9.41 5.03 4.39
N ASP A 54 10.62 5.00 3.80
CA ASP A 54 11.69 5.97 4.10
C ASP A 54 11.25 7.40 3.77
N PHE A 55 10.64 7.61 2.59
CA PHE A 55 10.06 8.90 2.24
C PHE A 55 9.03 9.37 3.27
N ILE A 56 8.09 8.51 3.66
CA ILE A 56 7.04 8.89 4.61
C ILE A 56 7.61 9.22 6.00
N GLN A 57 8.67 8.53 6.43
CA GLN A 57 9.32 8.76 7.72
C GLN A 57 10.18 10.03 7.75
N LEU A 58 10.83 10.37 6.64
CA LEU A 58 11.81 11.47 6.57
C LEU A 58 11.21 12.79 6.06
N ALA A 59 10.09 12.75 5.34
CA ALA A 59 9.49 13.94 4.75
C ALA A 59 8.95 14.92 5.80
N GLU A 60 9.12 16.21 5.55
CA GLU A 60 8.53 17.25 6.40
C GLU A 60 6.99 17.19 6.38
N PRO A 61 6.30 17.59 7.46
CA PRO A 61 4.84 17.51 7.55
C PRO A 61 4.10 18.20 6.40
N LYS A 62 4.63 19.31 5.86
CA LYS A 62 4.02 20.02 4.73
C LYS A 62 4.08 19.20 3.43
N VAL A 63 5.18 18.47 3.22
CA VAL A 63 5.36 17.57 2.07
C VAL A 63 4.39 16.40 2.17
N LEU A 64 4.31 15.77 3.34
CA LEU A 64 3.37 14.67 3.60
C LEU A 64 1.92 15.09 3.37
N SER A 65 1.52 16.27 3.88
CA SER A 65 0.17 16.80 3.68
C SER A 65 -0.17 16.95 2.18
N THR A 66 0.76 17.51 1.41
CA THR A 66 0.59 17.68 -0.04
C THR A 66 0.52 16.32 -0.75
N PHE A 67 1.38 15.39 -0.37
CA PHE A 67 1.41 14.03 -0.90
C PHE A 67 0.08 13.30 -0.63
N TYR A 68 -0.40 13.27 0.61
CA TYR A 68 -1.66 12.63 0.96
C TYR A 68 -2.86 13.27 0.25
N ALA A 69 -2.87 14.59 0.05
CA ALA A 69 -3.90 15.26 -0.75
C ALA A 69 -3.91 14.76 -2.21
N SER A 70 -2.73 14.55 -2.81
CA SER A 70 -2.64 14.02 -4.17
C SER A 70 -3.12 12.57 -4.31
N LEU A 71 -2.98 11.74 -3.27
CA LEU A 71 -3.41 10.34 -3.30
C LEU A 71 -4.94 10.17 -3.33
N HIS A 72 -5.72 11.15 -2.85
CA HIS A 72 -7.18 11.09 -2.78
C HIS A 72 -7.88 11.72 -3.99
N THR A 73 -7.13 12.27 -4.95
CA THR A 73 -7.69 13.06 -6.08
C THR A 73 -7.75 12.26 -7.39
N ALA A 74 -7.65 10.92 -7.35
CA ALA A 74 -7.70 10.04 -8.54
C ALA A 74 -8.92 9.10 -8.51
#